data_AF-A0A6J1I9X9-F1
#
_entry.id   AF-A0A6J1I9X9-F1
#
_cell.length_a   1.000
_cell.length_b   1.000
_cell.length_c   1.000
_cell.angle_alpha   90.00
_cell.angle_beta   90.00
_cell.angle_gamma   90.00
#
_symmetry.space_group_name_H-M   'P 1'
#
loop_
_entity.id
_entity.type
_entity.pdbx_description
1 polymer ?
#
loop_
_entity_poly.entity_id
_entity_poly.type
_entity_poly.pdbx_seq_one_letter_code
_entity_poly.pdbx_strand_id
1 'polypeptide(L)' 'MDPEAARTARESLDLAFHISNILNTGIDRHTLSVLIALCDMGVNPEALAAVVKELRQEPPSSEAIISKNSPSLTRPT' A
#
# COMPACT_ATOMS: atom_id res chain seq x y z
N MET A 1 -21.35 17.49 -4.41
CA MET A 1 -20.52 16.42 -4.97
C MET A 1 -21.30 15.82 -6.10
N ASP A 2 -20.79 15.90 -7.32
CA ASP A 2 -21.48 15.41 -8.50
C ASP A 2 -21.46 13.86 -8.49
N PRO A 3 -22.62 13.18 -8.42
CA PRO A 3 -22.68 11.72 -8.26
C PRO A 3 -22.12 10.99 -9.48
N GLU A 4 -22.12 11.63 -10.65
CA GLU A 4 -21.56 11.10 -11.88
C GLU A 4 -20.03 11.08 -11.83
N ALA A 5 -19.40 12.18 -11.38
CA ALA A 5 -17.95 12.26 -11.22
C ALA A 5 -17.40 11.18 -10.27
N ALA A 6 -18.11 10.88 -9.18
CA ALA A 6 -17.73 9.82 -8.24
C ALA A 6 -17.81 8.42 -8.86
N ARG A 7 -18.79 8.17 -9.75
CA ARG A 7 -18.89 6.93 -10.52
C ARG A 7 -17.74 6.80 -11.52
N THR A 8 -17.47 7.85 -12.30
CA THR A 8 -16.40 7.86 -13.29
C THR A 8 -15.03 7.63 -12.65
N ALA A 9 -14.75 8.24 -11.50
CA ALA A 9 -13.51 8.02 -10.76
C ALA A 9 -13.34 6.56 -10.31
N ARG A 10 -14.43 5.95 -9.83
CA ARG A 10 -14.43 4.55 -9.40
C ARG A 10 -14.19 3.58 -10.56
N GLU A 11 -14.85 3.81 -11.69
CA GLU A 11 -14.69 3.02 -12.91
C GLU A 11 -13.27 3.16 -13.49
N SER A 12 -12.73 4.39 -13.47
CA SER A 12 -11.36 4.68 -13.91
C SER A 12 -10.34 3.92 -13.05
N LEU A 13 -10.56 3.88 -11.73
CA LEU A 13 -9.71 3.15 -10.80
C LEU A 13 -9.82 1.63 -10.98
N ASP A 14 -11.03 1.09 -11.21
CA ASP A 14 -11.22 -0.33 -11.56
C ASP A 14 -10.46 -0.71 -12.82
N LEU A 15 -10.55 0.12 -13.87
CA LEU A 15 -9.84 -0.12 -15.13
C LEU A 15 -8.32 -0.08 -14.94
N ALA A 16 -7.81 0.91 -14.21
CA ALA A 16 -6.39 0.99 -13.89
C ALA A 16 -5.90 -0.23 -13.08
N PHE A 17 -6.74 -0.74 -12.16
CA PHE A 17 -6.42 -1.94 -11.39
C PHE A 17 -6.37 -3.20 -12.27
N HIS A 18 -7.29 -3.34 -13.23
CA HIS A 18 -7.21 -4.43 -14.21
C HIS A 18 -5.93 -4.38 -15.05
N ILE A 19 -5.53 -3.19 -15.52
CA ILE A 19 -4.27 -3.01 -16.26
C ILE A 19 -3.08 -3.42 -15.39
N SER A 20 -3.06 -2.97 -14.13
CA SER A 20 -2.04 -3.32 -13.14
C SER A 20 -1.91 -4.84 -12.94
N ASN A 21 -3.04 -5.56 -12.89
CA ASN A 21 -3.07 -7.01 -12.73
C ASN A 21 -2.54 -7.74 -13.98
N ILE A 22 -2.91 -7.26 -15.18
CA ILE A 22 -2.39 -7.80 -16.45
C ILE A 22 -0.85 -7.66 -16.51
N LEU A 23 -0.33 -6.52 -16.05
CA LEU A 23 1.10 -6.26 -15.99
C LEU A 23 1.82 -6.94 -14.81
N ASN A 24 1.09 -7.70 -13.98
CA ASN A 24 1.61 -8.39 -12.81
C ASN A 24 2.44 -7.47 -11.88
N THR A 25 2.02 -6.21 -11.72
CA THR A 25 2.74 -5.28 -10.84
C THR A 25 2.63 -5.69 -9.37
N GLY A 26 1.59 -6.47 -9.01
CA GLY A 26 1.30 -6.88 -7.64
C GLY A 26 0.97 -5.70 -6.72
N ILE A 27 0.35 -4.64 -7.24
CA ILE A 27 -0.08 -3.46 -6.48
C ILE A 27 -1.56 -3.62 -6.10
N ASP A 28 -1.87 -3.50 -4.82
CA ASP A 28 -3.24 -3.51 -4.30
C ASP A 28 -4.07 -2.30 -4.75
N ARG A 29 -5.38 -2.49 -4.80
CA ARG A 29 -6.34 -1.46 -5.21
C ARG A 29 -6.25 -0.18 -4.36
N HIS A 30 -6.00 -0.31 -3.06
CA HIS A 30 -5.81 0.83 -2.17
C HIS A 30 -4.54 1.60 -2.50
N THR A 31 -3.42 0.90 -2.62
CA THR A 31 -2.13 1.48 -3.01
C THR A 31 -2.24 2.20 -4.35
N LEU A 32 -2.85 1.57 -5.36
CA LEU A 32 -3.08 2.19 -6.66
C LEU A 32 -3.88 3.50 -6.55
N SER A 33 -4.91 3.55 -5.70
CA SER A 33 -5.67 4.78 -5.44
C SER A 33 -4.78 5.91 -4.91
N VAL A 34 -3.88 5.59 -3.98
CA VAL A 34 -2.96 6.56 -3.40
C VAL A 34 -1.97 7.03 -4.45
N LEU A 35 -1.41 6.12 -5.26
CA LEU A 35 -0.48 6.47 -6.33
C LEU A 35 -1.11 7.42 -7.35
N ILE A 36 -2.36 7.17 -7.74
CA ILE A 36 -3.11 8.07 -8.65
C ILE A 36 -3.28 9.46 -8.02
N ALA A 37 -3.67 9.54 -6.74
CA ALA A 37 -3.81 10.82 -6.06
C ALA A 37 -2.48 11.59 -5.93
N LEU A 38 -1.36 10.88 -5.74
CA LEU A 38 -0.02 11.47 -5.74
C LEU A 38 0.34 12.02 -7.12
N CYS A 39 0.05 11.26 -8.19
CA CYS A 39 0.23 11.72 -9.57
C CYS A 39 -0.63 12.95 -9.89
N ASP A 40 -1.88 13.00 -9.42
CA ASP A 40 -2.77 14.16 -9.58
C ASP A 40 -2.22 15.43 -8.91
N MET A 41 -1.41 15.30 -7.86
CA MET A 41 -0.70 16.41 -7.21
C MET A 41 0.58 16.84 -7.96
N GLY A 42 0.88 16.22 -9.11
CA GLY A 42 2.05 16.54 -9.94
C GLY A 42 3.33 15.79 -9.54
N VAL A 43 3.22 14.74 -8.73
CA VAL A 43 4.37 13.87 -8.43
C VAL A 43 4.79 13.11 -9.69
N ASN A 44 6.09 13.03 -9.95
CA ASN A 44 6.62 12.27 -11.09
C ASN A 44 6.34 10.75 -10.90
N PRO A 45 5.62 10.10 -11.82
CA PRO A 45 5.28 8.68 -11.73
C PRO A 45 6.51 7.76 -11.76
N GLU A 46 7.60 8.15 -12.43
CA GLU A 46 8.84 7.37 -12.49
C GLU A 46 9.54 7.34 -11.13
N ALA A 47 9.64 8.50 -10.46
CA ALA A 47 10.19 8.60 -9.12
C ALA A 47 9.33 7.83 -8.11
N LEU A 48 8.01 7.94 -8.23
CA LEU A 48 7.07 7.22 -7.38
C LEU A 48 7.20 5.70 -7.54
N ALA A 49 7.40 5.21 -8.77
CA ALA A 49 7.64 3.79 -9.02
C ALA A 49 8.95 3.28 -8.39
N ALA A 50 10.00 4.10 -8.35
CA ALA A 50 11.24 3.75 -7.66
C ALA A 50 11.01 3.58 -6.16
N VAL A 51 10.35 4.56 -5.53
CA VAL A 51 10.03 4.51 -4.09
C VAL A 51 9.15 3.30 -3.74
N VAL A 52 8.12 3.01 -4.54
CA VAL A 52 7.25 1.84 -4.32
C VAL A 52 8.03 0.52 -4.43
N LYS A 53 9.01 0.43 -5.34
CA LYS A 53 9.87 -0.75 -5.47
C LYS A 53 10.78 -0.90 -4.24
N GLU A 54 11.40 0.18 -3.78
CA GLU A 54 12.26 0.17 -2.59
C GLU A 54 11.48 -0.22 -1.33
N LEU A 55 10.31 0.39 -1.10
CA LEU A 55 9.44 0.09 0.05
C LEU A 55 8.94 -1.36 0.08
N ARG A 56 8.79 -2.00 -1.09
CA ARG A 56 8.40 -3.43 -1.18
C ARG A 56 9.58 -4.39 -1.02
N GLN A 57 10.81 -3.91 -1.19
CA GLN A 57 12.02 -4.70 -0.95
C GLN A 57 12.41 -4.72 0.53
N GLU A 58 12.04 -3.68 1.30
CA GLU A 58 12.13 -3.76 2.75
C GLU A 58 11.09 -4.77 3.28
N PRO A 59 11.50 -5.84 3.99
CA PRO A 59 10.55 -6.69 4.68
C PRO A 59 9.78 -5.84 5.70
N PRO A 60 8.55 -6.21 6.11
CA PRO A 60 7.80 -5.53 7.16
C PRO A 60 8.59 -5.57 8.47
N SER A 61 9.47 -4.60 8.64
CA SER A 61 10.43 -4.51 9.73
C SER A 61 9.83 -3.64 10.82
N SER A 62 8.71 -4.05 11.41
CA SER A 62 8.19 -3.48 12.67
C SER A 62 6.99 -4.27 13.21
N GLU A 63 7.20 -5.55 13.56
CA GLU A 63 6.33 -6.25 14.52
C GLU A 63 7.15 -7.14 15.47
N ALA A 64 8.36 -6.70 15.85
CA ALA A 64 9.25 -7.46 16.75
C ALA A 64 9.49 -6.78 18.11
N ILE A 65 8.68 -5.79 18.52
CA ILE A 65 8.94 -5.03 19.75
C ILE A 65 7.77 -4.99 20.75
N ILE A 66 6.83 -5.93 20.75
CA ILE A 66 5.90 -6.06 21.89
C ILE A 66 5.57 -7.53 22.15
N SER A 67 6.46 -8.26 22.81
CA SER A 67 6.12 -9.27 23.86
C SER A 67 7.36 -10.10 24.22
N LYS A 68 8.35 -9.46 24.86
CA LYS A 68 9.39 -10.14 25.65
C LYS A 68 9.47 -9.48 27.02
N ASN A 69 8.42 -9.62 27.84
CA ASN A 69 8.59 -9.51 29.28
C ASN A 69 7.48 -10.21 30.05
N SER A 70 7.53 -11.54 30.10
CA SER A 70 6.90 -12.29 31.19
C SER A 70 8.02 -12.89 32.03
N PRO A 71 8.34 -12.35 33.22
CA PRO A 71 9.25 -13.02 34.13
C PRO A 71 8.54 -14.24 34.72
N SER A 72 9.02 -15.43 34.35
CA SER A 72 8.61 -16.70 34.92
C SER A 72 8.94 -16.73 36.41
N LEU A 73 7.94 -16.57 37.28
CA LEU A 73 8.10 -16.79 38.72
C LEU A 73 7.64 -18.21 39.07
N THR A 74 8.44 -19.21 38.70
CA THR A 74 8.36 -20.54 39.31
C THR A 74 9.15 -20.53 40.60
N ARG A 75 8.46 -20.55 41.74
CA ARG A 75 9.08 -20.74 43.06
C ARG A 75 9.18 -22.25 43.33
N PRO A 76 10.36 -22.81 43.60
CA PRO A 76 10.49 -24.14 44.18
C PRO A 76 10.39 -24.07 45.72
N THR A 77 10.14 -25.24 46.31
CA THR A 77 9.97 -25.59 47.75
C THR A 77 8.67 -25.15 48.43
#